data_AF-A0A4R8M2J7-F1
#
_entry.id   AF-A0A4R8M2J7-F1
#
_cell.length_a   1.000
_cell.length_b   1.000
_cell.length_c   1.000
_cell.angle_alpha   90.00
_cell.angle_beta   90.00
_cell.angle_gamma   90.00
#
_symmetry.space_group_name_H-M   'P 1'
#
loop_
_entity.id
_entity.type
_entity.pdbx_description
1 polymer ?
#
loop_
_entity_poly.entity_id
_entity_poly.type
_entity_poly.pdbx_seq_one_letter_code
_entity_poly.pdbx_strand_id
1 'polypeptide(L)'
;MAAFLGTGTEEFRNRYVTGRWRAPSLKEKSGGECVFHNGETNRCSIYPVRPLQCRLFPFWPVLLASRDAWDEAALTCPGMNGGEFHSAEEIALAMAACPFPDLL
;
A
#
# COMPACT_ATOMS: atom_id res chain seq x y z
N MET A 1 -0.15 -0.89 -13.40
CA MET A 1 -0.05 0.57 -13.15
C MET A 1 0.17 1.36 -14.44
N ALA A 2 1.28 1.18 -15.15
CA ALA A 2 1.58 1.93 -16.38
C ALA A 2 0.44 1.92 -17.42
N ALA A 3 -0.09 0.72 -17.74
CA ALA A 3 -1.23 0.56 -18.66
C ALA A 3 -2.51 1.29 -18.20
N PHE A 4 -2.81 1.28 -16.90
CA PHE A 4 -3.96 2.00 -16.35
C PHE A 4 -3.84 3.52 -16.51
N LEU A 5 -2.61 4.03 -16.51
CA LEU A 5 -2.30 5.45 -16.72
C LEU A 5 -2.10 5.80 -18.20
N GLY A 6 -2.24 4.83 -19.12
CA GLY A 6 -1.97 5.05 -20.54
C GLY A 6 -0.50 5.36 -20.87
N THR A 7 0.43 4.91 -20.03
CA THR A 7 1.87 5.19 -20.17
C THR A 7 2.67 3.93 -20.50
N GLY A 8 3.84 4.10 -21.12
CA GLY A 8 4.83 3.04 -21.25
C GLY A 8 5.50 2.69 -19.90
N THR A 9 6.03 1.48 -19.75
CA THR A 9 6.68 1.04 -18.51
C THR A 9 7.88 1.90 -18.11
N GLU A 10 8.71 2.29 -19.08
CA GLU A 10 9.86 3.15 -18.85
C GLU A 10 9.44 4.56 -18.42
N GLU A 11 8.48 5.15 -19.13
CA GLU A 11 7.90 6.44 -18.78
C GLU A 11 7.31 6.41 -17.36
N PHE A 12 6.55 5.35 -17.03
CA PHE A 12 5.98 5.17 -15.70
C PHE A 12 7.07 5.15 -14.62
N ARG A 13 8.16 4.41 -14.84
CA ARG A 13 9.28 4.35 -13.90
C ARG A 13 9.91 5.73 -13.72
N ASN A 14 10.23 6.42 -14.82
CA ASN A 14 10.86 7.74 -14.77
C ASN A 14 9.96 8.78 -14.08
N ARG A 15 8.65 8.74 -14.32
CA ARG A 15 7.70 9.70 -13.77
C ARG A 15 7.33 9.42 -12.33
N TYR A 16 7.05 8.18 -11.96
CA TYR A 16 6.36 7.84 -10.71
C TYR A 16 7.16 6.97 -9.74
N VAL A 17 8.30 6.43 -10.13
CA VAL A 17 9.11 5.54 -9.27
C VAL A 17 10.37 6.27 -8.79
N THR A 18 10.77 6.02 -7.55
CA THR A 18 12.03 6.47 -6.97
C THR A 18 12.87 5.29 -6.51
N GLY A 19 14.19 5.41 -6.66
CA GLY A 19 15.18 4.47 -6.15
C GLY A 19 15.87 4.96 -4.88
N ARG A 20 15.31 5.96 -4.18
CA ARG A 20 15.90 6.54 -2.95
C ARG A 20 16.04 5.52 -1.82
N TRP A 21 15.19 4.50 -1.81
CA TRP A 21 15.15 3.47 -0.78
C TRP A 21 15.83 2.18 -1.26
N ARG A 22 16.05 1.22 -0.34
CA ARG A 22 16.64 -0.08 -0.67
C ARG A 22 15.90 -0.78 -1.81
N ALA A 23 14.58 -0.66 -1.84
CA ALA A 23 13.73 -1.16 -2.92
C ALA A 23 13.03 0.02 -3.63
N PRO A 24 12.73 -0.12 -4.94
CA PRO A 24 11.98 0.91 -5.66
C PRO A 24 10.61 1.18 -5.02
N SER A 25 10.27 2.45 -4.81
CA SER A 25 8.98 2.88 -4.30
C SER A 25 8.29 3.86 -5.25
N LEU A 26 7.02 4.14 -4.99
CA LEU A 26 6.34 5.26 -5.63
C LEU A 26 6.87 6.58 -5.04
N LYS A 27 7.05 7.59 -5.90
CA LYS A 27 7.43 8.94 -5.46
C LYS A 27 6.39 9.52 -4.52
N GLU A 28 6.85 10.42 -3.67
CA GLU A 28 6.05 11.19 -2.73
C GLU A 28 5.90 12.65 -3.21
N LYS A 29 4.83 13.31 -2.78
CA LYS A 29 4.63 14.76 -2.91
C LYS A 29 5.43 15.49 -1.83
N SER A 30 5.41 16.82 -1.86
CA SER A 30 6.08 17.64 -0.84
C SER A 30 5.58 17.40 0.58
N GLY A 31 4.32 16.99 0.75
CA GLY A 31 3.73 16.63 2.05
C GLY A 31 4.04 15.20 2.52
N GLY A 32 4.80 14.42 1.74
CA GLY A 32 5.14 13.04 2.05
C GLY A 32 4.10 12.01 1.60
N GLU A 33 2.95 12.44 1.06
CA GLU A 33 1.95 11.53 0.54
C GLU A 33 2.42 10.90 -0.78
N CYS A 34 2.00 9.67 -1.05
CA CYS A 34 2.23 9.03 -2.34
C CYS A 34 1.74 9.94 -3.50
N VAL A 35 2.47 9.95 -4.62
CA VAL A 35 2.15 10.73 -5.83
C VAL A 35 0.72 10.48 -6.35
N PHE A 36 0.15 9.30 -6.10
CA PHE A 36 -1.22 8.95 -6.47
C PHE A 36 -2.27 9.18 -5.38
N HIS A 37 -1.91 9.76 -4.23
CA HIS A 37 -2.88 10.17 -3.23
C HIS A 37 -3.63 11.42 -3.71
N ASN A 38 -4.95 11.42 -3.69
CA ASN A 38 -5.79 12.59 -3.93
C ASN A 38 -6.25 13.13 -2.57
N GLY A 39 -5.73 14.30 -2.18
CA GLY A 39 -6.00 14.92 -0.88
C GLY A 39 -7.41 15.50 -0.74
N GLU A 40 -8.08 15.85 -1.85
CA GLU A 40 -9.45 16.37 -1.80
C GLU A 40 -10.46 15.26 -1.49
N THR A 41 -10.25 14.08 -2.08
CA THR A 41 -11.14 12.91 -1.90
C THR A 41 -10.64 11.95 -0.83
N ASN A 42 -9.42 12.15 -0.33
CA ASN A 42 -8.69 11.24 0.54
C ASN A 42 -8.61 9.80 -0.02
N ARG A 43 -8.41 9.67 -1.35
CA ARG A 43 -8.42 8.37 -2.05
C ARG A 43 -7.23 8.23 -3.01
N CYS A 44 -6.86 6.99 -3.32
CA CYS A 44 -5.85 6.73 -4.34
C CYS A 44 -6.44 6.91 -5.75
N SER A 45 -5.80 7.70 -6.61
CA SER A 45 -6.24 7.93 -7.99
C SER A 45 -6.08 6.71 -8.91
N ILE A 46 -5.26 5.73 -8.51
CA ILE A 46 -5.06 4.46 -9.23
C ILE A 46 -5.57 3.25 -8.43
N TYR A 47 -6.61 3.44 -7.61
CA TYR A 47 -7.12 2.45 -6.65
C TYR A 47 -7.24 1.01 -7.19
N PRO A 48 -7.77 0.77 -8.42
CA PRO A 48 -7.93 -0.59 -8.96
C PRO A 48 -6.61 -1.32 -9.20
N VAL A 49 -5.51 -0.59 -9.42
CA VAL A 49 -4.20 -1.14 -9.77
C VAL A 49 -3.12 -0.82 -8.74
N ARG A 50 -3.54 -0.58 -7.48
CA ARG A 50 -2.62 -0.38 -6.35
C ARG A 50 -1.55 -1.48 -6.28
N PRO A 51 -0.31 -1.16 -5.92
CA PRO A 51 0.71 -2.18 -5.70
C PRO A 51 0.30 -3.11 -4.55
N LEU A 52 0.84 -4.33 -4.53
CA LEU A 52 0.48 -5.36 -3.55
C LEU A 52 0.61 -4.86 -2.11
N GLN A 53 1.70 -4.18 -1.76
CA GLN A 53 1.89 -3.58 -0.43
C GLN A 53 0.70 -2.71 0.02
N CYS A 54 0.21 -1.82 -0.86
CA CYS A 54 -0.94 -0.97 -0.56
C CYS A 54 -2.28 -1.72 -0.52
N ARG A 55 -2.38 -2.90 -1.15
CA ARG A 55 -3.57 -3.77 -1.07
C ARG A 55 -3.56 -4.64 0.18
N LEU A 56 -2.37 -4.94 0.71
CA LEU A 56 -2.19 -5.77 1.90
C LEU A 56 -2.36 -5.01 3.20
N PHE A 57 -2.32 -3.68 3.20
CA PHE A 57 -2.72 -2.93 4.39
C PHE A 57 -4.20 -3.22 4.73
N PRO A 58 -4.55 -3.52 6.00
CA PRO A 58 -3.75 -3.40 7.23
C PRO A 58 -3.07 -4.71 7.70
N PHE A 59 -2.97 -5.75 6.87
CA PHE A 59 -2.40 -7.05 7.22
C PHE A 59 -0.86 -7.11 7.16
N TRP A 60 -0.20 -5.98 7.34
CA TRP A 60 1.26 -5.95 7.39
C TRP A 60 1.77 -6.68 8.65
N PRO A 61 2.83 -7.49 8.56
CA PRO A 61 3.42 -8.22 9.70
C PRO A 61 3.65 -7.35 10.92
N VAL A 62 4.13 -6.11 10.75
CA VAL A 62 4.32 -5.18 11.88
C VAL A 62 3.02 -4.86 12.63
N LEU A 63 1.89 -4.79 11.92
CA LEU A 63 0.57 -4.53 12.50
C LEU A 63 -0.03 -5.80 13.11
N LEU A 64 0.28 -6.98 12.55
CA LEU A 64 -0.17 -8.27 13.05
C LEU A 64 0.71 -8.85 14.17
N ALA A 65 1.85 -8.23 14.47
CA ALA A 65 2.82 -8.70 15.45
C ALA A 65 2.25 -8.78 16.88
N SER A 66 1.28 -7.91 17.21
CA SER A 66 0.62 -7.92 18.52
C SER A 66 -0.73 -7.21 18.44
N ARG A 67 -1.58 -7.47 19.44
CA ARG A 67 -2.83 -6.75 19.63
C ARG A 67 -2.61 -5.24 19.78
N ASP A 68 -1.61 -4.85 20.56
CA ASP A 68 -1.30 -3.44 20.82
C ASP A 68 -0.87 -2.71 19.53
N ALA A 69 -0.08 -3.35 18.67
CA ALA A 69 0.32 -2.78 17.38
C ALA A 69 -0.87 -2.53 16.44
N TRP A 70 -1.84 -3.46 16.42
CA TRP A 70 -3.08 -3.29 15.68
C TRP A 70 -3.93 -2.15 16.24
N ASP A 71 -4.14 -2.14 17.56
CA ASP A 71 -4.98 -1.15 18.24
C ASP A 71 -4.41 0.27 18.09
N GLU A 72 -3.09 0.45 18.19
CA GLU A 72 -2.43 1.73 17.98
C GLU A 72 -2.61 2.24 16.54
N ALA A 73 -2.39 1.38 15.54
CA ALA A 73 -2.60 1.77 14.14
C ALA A 73 -4.08 2.11 13.85
N ALA A 74 -5.01 1.41 14.48
CA ALA A 74 -6.43 1.66 14.34
C ALA A 74 -6.87 3.03 14.90
N LEU A 75 -6.09 3.67 15.79
CA LEU A 75 -6.39 5.03 16.27
C LEU A 75 -6.35 6.09 15.16
N THR A 76 -5.55 5.85 14.11
CA THR A 76 -5.34 6.83 13.03
C THR A 76 -5.93 6.38 11.70
N CYS A 77 -6.30 5.11 11.55
CA CYS A 77 -6.87 4.58 10.32
C CYS A 77 -8.38 4.34 10.43
N PRO A 78 -9.24 5.15 9.77
CA PRO A 78 -10.69 4.97 9.83
C PRO A 78 -11.19 3.69 9.13
N GLY A 79 -10.33 3.00 8.38
CA GLY A 79 -10.67 1.75 7.69
C GLY A 79 -10.42 0.49 8.52
N MET A 80 -9.68 0.59 9.63
CA MET A 80 -9.46 -0.55 10.52
C MET A 80 -10.70 -0.81 11.38
N ASN A 81 -10.92 -2.07 11.75
CA ASN A 81 -12.06 -2.53 12.57
C ASN A 81 -13.48 -2.30 12.00
N GLY A 82 -13.62 -1.93 10.72
CA GLY A 82 -14.92 -1.65 10.08
C GLY A 82 -15.11 -2.25 8.68
N GLY A 83 -14.26 -3.19 8.27
CA GLY A 83 -14.25 -3.81 6.94
C GLY A 83 -14.86 -5.21 6.90
N GLU A 84 -14.67 -5.88 5.76
CA GLU A 84 -15.01 -7.30 5.59
C GLU A 84 -14.17 -8.18 6.53
N PHE A 85 -14.78 -9.29 6.98
CA PHE A 85 -14.06 -10.29 7.75
C PHE A 85 -13.11 -11.06 6.82
N HIS A 86 -11.85 -11.17 7.23
CA HIS A 86 -10.85 -12.01 6.59
C HIS A 86 -10.32 -13.04 7.58
N SER A 87 -10.32 -14.31 7.21
CA SER A 87 -9.76 -15.38 8.03
C SER A 87 -8.23 -15.30 8.06
N ALA A 88 -7.61 -15.95 9.07
CA ALA A 88 -6.15 -16.04 9.14
C ALA A 88 -5.55 -16.72 7.89
N GLU A 89 -6.26 -17.69 7.30
CA GLU A 89 -5.83 -18.39 6.09
C GLU A 89 -5.88 -17.49 4.86
N GLU A 90 -6.93 -16.68 4.71
CA GLU A 90 -7.05 -15.69 3.63
C GLU A 90 -5.95 -14.63 3.72
N ILE A 91 -5.68 -14.15 4.93
CA ILE A 91 -4.60 -13.19 5.20
C ILE A 91 -3.25 -13.80 4.85
N ALA A 92 -2.97 -15.02 5.31
CA ALA A 92 -1.71 -15.71 5.02
C ALA A 92 -1.51 -15.94 3.51
N LEU A 93 -2.57 -16.31 2.78
CA LEU A 93 -2.53 -16.50 1.33
C LEU A 93 -2.25 -15.18 0.60
N ALA A 94 -2.91 -14.09 0.99
CA ALA A 94 -2.69 -12.78 0.40
C ALA A 94 -1.25 -12.30 0.65
N MET A 95 -0.73 -12.51 1.86
CA MET A 95 0.64 -12.16 2.24
C MET A 95 1.69 -12.97 1.48
N ALA A 96 1.47 -14.26 1.27
CA ALA A 96 2.38 -15.12 0.49
C ALA A 96 2.51 -14.67 -0.98
N ALA A 97 1.53 -13.95 -1.52
CA ALA A 97 1.60 -13.37 -2.85
C ALA A 97 2.49 -12.11 -2.91
N CYS A 98 2.89 -11.53 -1.78
CA CYS A 98 3.80 -10.39 -1.75
C CYS A 98 5.26 -10.84 -1.98
N PRO A 99 5.92 -10.39 -3.05
CA PRO A 99 7.32 -10.73 -3.30
C PRO A 99 8.31 -9.97 -2.38
N PHE A 100 7.81 -9.18 -1.43
CA PHE A 100 8.61 -8.30 -0.57
C PHE A 100 8.31 -8.52 0.92
N PRO A 101 8.70 -9.68 1.49
CA PRO A 101 8.43 -9.99 2.89
C PRO A 101 9.14 -9.01 3.85
N ASP A 102 10.30 -8.48 3.45
CA ASP A 102 11.08 -7.53 4.27
C ASP A 102 10.54 -6.09 4.25
N LEU A 103 9.53 -5.79 3.42
CA LEU A 103 8.98 -4.44 3.23
C LEU A 103 7.57 -4.27 3.83
N LEU A 104 7.10 -5.27 4.58
CA LEU A 104 5.81 -5.29 5.26
C LEU A 104 6.01 -5.46 6.77
#